data_AF-A0A9P7JXS6-F1
#
_entry.id   AF-A0A9P7JXS6-F1
#
_cell.length_a   1.000
_cell.length_b   1.000
_cell.length_c   1.000
_cell.angle_alpha   90.00
_cell.angle_beta   90.00
_cell.angle_gamma   90.00
#
_symmetry.space_group_name_H-M   'P 1'
#
loop_
_entity.id
_entity.type
_entity.pdbx_description
1 polymer ?
#
loop_
_entity_poly.entity_id
_entity_poly.type
_entity_poly.pdbx_seq_one_letter_code
_entity_poly.pdbx_strand_id
1 'polypeptide(L)' 'MHSCLQICEVLRNIFSALNNYEDITLDVQKPSRPVDGVDVRRQTLARLARTCRTFSELALDVLWAHIDTLNPVVQCLP' A
#
# COMPACT_ATOMS: atom_id res chain seq x y z
N MET A 1 21.08 4.78 -1.77
CA MET A 1 19.70 5.26 -2.08
C MET A 1 19.81 6.60 -2.77
N HIS A 2 19.05 6.84 -3.83
CA HIS A 2 19.04 8.13 -4.52
C HIS A 2 18.57 9.23 -3.55
N SER A 3 19.13 10.45 -3.63
CA SER A 3 18.86 11.52 -2.66
C SER A 3 17.37 11.88 -2.54
N CYS A 4 16.59 11.69 -3.62
CA CYS A 4 15.14 11.91 -3.58
C CYS A 4 14.40 10.93 -2.64
N LEU A 5 14.94 9.74 -2.39
CA LEU A 5 14.36 8.74 -1.48
C LEU A 5 14.66 9.02 -0.01
N GLN A 6 15.39 10.11 0.29
CA GLN A 6 15.55 10.58 1.67
C GLN A 6 14.53 11.66 2.05
N ILE A 7 13.75 12.15 1.08
CA ILE A 7 12.73 13.16 1.32
C ILE A 7 11.43 12.43 1.67
N CYS A 8 10.98 12.57 2.91
CA CYS A 8 9.79 11.88 3.41
C CYS A 8 8.53 12.20 2.59
N GLU A 9 8.37 13.45 2.11
CA GLU A 9 7.23 13.83 1.27
C GLU A 9 7.22 13.11 -0.08
N VAL A 10 8.40 12.93 -0.70
CA VAL A 10 8.51 12.20 -1.97
C VAL A 10 8.12 10.74 -1.76
N LEU A 11 8.63 10.10 -0.71
CA LEU A 11 8.25 8.73 -0.36
C LEU A 11 6.76 8.60 -0.06
N ARG A 12 6.19 9.54 0.71
CA ARG A 12 4.76 9.53 1.05
C ARG A 12 3.89 9.67 -0.20
N ASN A 13 4.27 10.55 -1.13
CA ASN A 13 3.57 10.68 -2.41
C ASN A 13 3.65 9.41 -3.25
N ILE A 14 4.81 8.77 -3.33
CA ILE A 14 4.96 7.49 -4.05
C ILE A 14 4.07 6.41 -3.40
N PHE A 15 4.14 6.23 -2.09
CA PHE A 15 3.38 5.22 -1.38
C PHE A 15 1.87 5.49 -1.47
N SER A 16 1.46 6.75 -1.34
CA SER A 16 0.07 7.16 -1.47
C SER A 16 -0.44 6.95 -2.89
N ALA A 17 0.36 7.21 -3.92
CA ALA A 17 0.01 6.91 -5.32
C ALA A 17 -0.17 5.40 -5.54
N LEU A 18 0.69 4.55 -4.95
CA LEU A 18 0.53 3.09 -5.01
C LEU A 18 -0.76 2.61 -4.33
N ASN A 19 -1.23 3.31 -3.29
CA ASN A 19 -2.46 2.99 -2.58
C ASN A 19 -3.71 3.52 -3.29
N ASN A 20 -3.63 4.73 -3.86
CA ASN A 20 -4.74 5.47 -4.46
C ASN A 20 -4.91 5.23 -5.96
N TYR A 21 -4.12 4.35 -6.59
CA TYR A 21 -4.38 3.95 -7.97
C TYR A 21 -5.68 3.15 -8.02
N GLU A 22 -6.82 3.83 -8.03
CA GLU A 22 -8.05 3.27 -8.56
C GLU A 22 -7.77 2.87 -10.00
N ASP A 23 -8.15 1.64 -10.30
CA ASP A 23 -8.04 1.04 -11.61
C ASP A 23 -8.61 2.03 -12.64
N ILE A 24 -7.76 2.66 -13.45
CA ILE A 24 -8.19 3.29 -14.70
C ILE A 24 -8.56 2.13 -15.63
N THR A 25 -9.62 1.40 -15.30
CA THR A 25 -10.29 0.48 -16.21
C THR A 25 -11.48 1.23 -16.73
N LEU A 26 -11.25 1.90 -17.85
CA LEU A 26 -12.31 2.24 -18.80
C LEU A 26 -13.18 0.98 -18.99
N ASP A 27 -14.49 1.13 -18.80
CA ASP A 27 -15.57 0.15 -18.93
C ASP A 27 -15.31 -1.08 -19.83
N VAL A 28 -14.57 -2.05 -19.33
CA VAL A 28 -14.55 -3.41 -19.88
C VAL A 28 -15.12 -4.31 -18.81
N GLN A 29 -16.42 -4.57 -18.94
CA GLN A 29 -17.21 -5.62 -18.32
C GLN A 29 -16.34 -6.63 -17.53
N LYS A 30 -16.16 -6.35 -16.24
CA LYS A 30 -15.38 -7.22 -15.34
C LYS A 30 -16.15 -8.53 -15.15
N PRO A 31 -15.62 -9.70 -15.56
CA PRO A 31 -16.22 -10.96 -15.14
C PRO A 31 -16.06 -11.05 -13.62
N SER A 32 -17.16 -11.39 -12.96
CA SER A 32 -17.33 -11.46 -11.52
C SER A 32 -16.28 -12.36 -10.85
N ARG A 33 -15.11 -11.81 -10.51
CA ARG A 33 -14.19 -12.34 -9.50
C ARG A 33 -13.61 -11.16 -8.72
N PRO A 34 -14.00 -10.98 -7.44
CA PRO A 34 -13.23 -10.14 -6.53
C PRO A 34 -11.99 -10.93 -6.10
N VAL A 35 -11.00 -10.27 -5.48
CA VAL A 35 -9.73 -10.85 -4.96
C VAL A 35 -8.61 -10.88 -5.99
N ASP A 36 -7.85 -9.80 -6.12
CA ASP A 36 -6.40 -9.84 -6.44
C ASP A 36 -5.77 -8.43 -6.44
N GLY A 37 -6.45 -7.42 -7.01
CA GLY A 37 -5.85 -6.07 -7.18
C GLY A 37 -5.60 -5.28 -5.89
N VAL A 38 -6.50 -5.36 -4.90
CA VAL A 38 -6.33 -4.71 -3.59
C VAL A 38 -5.22 -5.40 -2.80
N ASP A 39 -5.13 -6.73 -2.89
CA ASP A 39 -4.13 -7.53 -2.20
C ASP A 39 -2.72 -7.24 -2.73
N VAL A 40 -2.54 -7.08 -4.04
CA VAL A 40 -1.22 -6.79 -4.64
C VAL A 40 -0.67 -5.43 -4.18
N ARG A 41 -1.50 -4.38 -4.07
CA ARG A 41 -1.08 -3.05 -3.61
C ARG A 41 -0.65 -3.09 -2.15
N ARG A 42 -1.47 -3.71 -1.29
CA ARG A 42 -1.16 -3.89 0.14
C ARG A 42 0.08 -4.76 0.35
N GLN A 43 0.24 -5.83 -0.41
CA GLN A 43 1.46 -6.66 -0.39
C GLN A 43 2.70 -5.86 -0.83
N THR A 44 2.57 -4.97 -1.81
CA THR A 44 3.66 -4.11 -2.26
C THR A 44 4.08 -3.15 -1.16
N LEU A 45 3.13 -2.47 -0.49
CA LEU A 45 3.42 -1.60 0.66
C LEU A 45 4.02 -2.40 1.84
N ALA A 46 3.50 -3.59 2.15
CA ALA A 46 4.05 -4.45 3.20
C ALA A 46 5.46 -4.97 2.87
N ARG A 47 5.79 -5.15 1.58
CA ARG A 47 7.16 -5.43 1.13
C ARG A 47 8.05 -4.21 1.27
N LEU A 48 7.59 -3.02 0.86
CA LEU A 48 8.31 -1.75 1.02
C LEU A 48 8.63 -1.44 2.48
N ALA A 49 7.69 -1.70 3.40
CA ALA A 49 7.91 -1.50 4.82
C ALA A 49 9.02 -2.38 5.41
N ARG A 50 9.37 -3.49 4.75
CA ARG A 50 10.40 -4.45 5.17
C ARG A 50 11.76 -4.22 4.51
N THR A 51 11.88 -3.33 3.52
CA THR A 51 13.15 -3.13 2.80
C THR A 51 14.18 -2.34 3.60
N CYS A 52 13.77 -1.23 4.23
CA CYS A 52 14.64 -0.40 5.04
C CYS A 52 13.87 0.36 6.13
N ARG A 53 14.59 0.84 7.15
CA ARG A 53 14.00 1.57 8.28
C ARG A 53 13.26 2.85 7.85
N THR A 54 13.82 3.59 6.88
CA THR A 54 13.22 4.82 6.34
C THR A 54 11.88 4.56 5.66
N PHE A 55 11.74 3.43 4.99
CA PHE A 55 10.49 3.08 4.28
C PHE A 55 9.49 2.46 5.24
N SER A 56 9.96 1.81 6.31
CA SER A 56 9.13 1.10 7.28
C SER A 56 8.00 1.96 7.83
N GLU A 57 8.34 3.10 8.41
CA GLU A 57 7.37 3.99 9.06
C GLU A 57 6.37 4.56 8.05
N LEU A 58 6.86 5.12 6.94
CA LEU A 58 6.03 5.77 5.93
C LEU A 58 5.15 4.77 5.16
N ALA A 59 5.66 3.58 4.85
CA ALA A 59 4.89 2.57 4.13
C ALA A 59 3.84 1.91 5.03
N LEU A 60 4.12 1.73 6.33
CA LEU A 60 3.13 1.27 7.29
C LEU A 60 2.02 2.30 7.50
N ASP A 61 2.38 3.59 7.63
CA ASP A 61 1.42 4.68 7.77
C ASP A 61 0.40 4.66 6.61
N VAL A 62 0.89 4.55 5.37
CA VAL A 62 0.01 4.46 4.19
C VAL A 62 -0.75 3.13 4.11
N LEU A 63 -0.12 2.00 4.43
CA LEU A 63 -0.75 0.67 4.41
C LEU A 63 -1.95 0.59 5.38
N TRP A 64 -1.82 1.23 6.55
CA TRP A 64 -2.82 1.22 7.61
C TRP A 64 -3.71 2.46 7.63
N ALA A 65 -3.47 3.45 6.76
CA ALA A 65 -4.31 4.65 6.66
C ALA A 65 -5.77 4.34 6.30
N HIS A 66 -6.01 3.26 5.55
CA HIS A 66 -7.35 2.79 5.22
C HIS A 66 -7.43 1.27 5.34
N ILE A 67 -8.23 0.78 6.29
CA ILE A 67 -8.42 -0.64 6.56
C ILE A 67 -9.93 -0.89 6.59
N ASP A 68 -10.43 -1.66 5.64
CA ASP A 68 -11.87 -1.95 5.54
C ASP A 68 -12.38 -2.81 6.70
N THR A 69 -11.49 -3.59 7.32
CA THR A 69 -11.80 -4.48 8.44
C THR A 69 -10.69 -4.46 9.47
N LEU A 70 -11.03 -4.64 10.75
CA LEU A 70 -10.04 -4.74 11.84
C LEU A 70 -9.38 -6.13 11.93
N ASN A 71 -9.85 -7.11 11.15
CA ASN A 71 -9.32 -8.47 11.13
C ASN A 71 -7.78 -8.56 11.03
N PRO A 72 -7.10 -7.84 10.11
CA PRO A 72 -5.63 -7.85 10.04
C PRO A 72 -4.94 -7.30 11.30
N VAL A 73 -5.57 -6.37 12.03
CA VAL A 73 -5.01 -5.85 13.30
C VAL A 73 -5.16 -6.89 14.41
N VAL A 74 -6.34 -7.51 14.50
CA VAL A 74 -6.64 -8.54 15.49
C VAL A 74 -5.72 -9.77 15.33
N GLN A 75 -5.38 -10.14 14.09
CA GLN A 75 -4.43 -11.22 13.80
C GLN A 75 -2.97 -10.91 14.20
N CYS A 76 -2.64 -9.63 14.42
CA CYS A 76 -1.31 -9.21 14.87
C CYS A 76 -1.19 -9.07 16.40
N LEU A 77 -2.27 -9.32 17.15
CA LEU A 77 -2.24 -9.32 18.62
C LEU A 77 -1.68 -10.67 19.13
N PRO A 78 -0.88 -10.65 20.22
CA PRO A 78 -0.29 -11.84 20.82
C PRO A 78 -1.32 -12.74 21.51
#